data_AF-A0A9P9TA05-F1
#
_entry.id   AF-A0A9P9TA05-F1
#
_cell.length_a   1.000
_cell.length_b   1.000
_cell.length_c   1.000
_cell.angle_alpha   90.00
_cell.angle_beta   90.00
_cell.angle_gamma   90.00
#
_symmetry.space_group_name_H-M   'P 1'
#
loop_
_entity.id
_entity.type
_entity.pdbx_description
1 polymer ?
#
loop_
_entity_poly.entity_id
_entity_poly.type
_entity_poly.pdbx_seq_one_letter_code
_entity_poly.pdbx_strand_id
1 'polypeptide(L)'
;MAVVNLIVSFIILVTSLALVGLSISTFYLTGHAFKTLATHFPGDEYVWWGSGPGPLPSDPFHMVTLSYDWTTENLLWVTSAFSVLSGLVGLAVFFFSLRQARQQSTYGASTKLTSWNRLPVVALTAVTFLTTFISTIWVFVHRVDLMNSTCNWRDGQQPNNLFVCSRELVACNVGQLLVPHDYRWQPREEACRETHTSRMIMIPLAAISLVLAATHGVQIYLEKKAESERAEVRVGRLQQED
;
A
#
# COMPACT_ATOMS: atom_id res chain seq x y z
N MET A 1 9.91 25.05 21.21
CA MET A 1 9.91 23.56 21.25
C MET A 1 8.50 22.96 21.31
N ALA A 2 7.58 23.49 22.14
CA ALA A 2 6.21 22.96 22.26
C ALA A 2 5.38 22.97 20.95
N VAL A 3 5.44 24.06 20.18
CA VAL A 3 4.72 24.20 18.90
C VAL A 3 5.18 23.15 17.87
N VAL A 4 6.49 22.92 17.76
CA VAL A 4 7.08 21.94 16.84
C VAL A 4 6.61 20.52 17.18
N ASN A 5 6.61 20.14 18.47
CA ASN A 5 6.14 18.83 18.90
C ASN A 5 4.65 18.60 18.62
N LEU A 6 3.83 19.67 18.72
CA LEU A 6 2.40 19.60 18.43
C LEU A 6 2.15 19.41 16.92
N ILE A 7 2.88 20.14 16.08
CA ILE A 7 2.82 19.99 14.61
C ILE A 7 3.21 18.56 14.20
N VAL A 8 4.34 18.06 14.71
CA VAL A 8 4.81 16.70 14.36
C VAL A 8 3.83 15.62 14.82
N SER A 9 3.25 15.77 16.02
CA SER A 9 2.24 14.82 16.53
C SER A 9 0.96 14.85 15.70
N PHE A 10 0.52 16.03 15.25
CA PHE A 10 -0.63 16.16 14.37
C PHE A 10 -0.38 15.52 12.99
N ILE A 11 0.82 15.69 12.43
CA ILE A 11 1.19 15.04 11.16
C ILE A 11 1.17 13.52 11.31
N ILE A 12 1.70 12.97 12.42
CA ILE A 12 1.64 11.53 12.70
C ILE A 12 0.19 11.06 12.77
N LEU A 13 -0.69 11.78 13.46
CA LEU A 13 -2.11 11.42 13.53
C LEU A 13 -2.77 11.37 12.14
N VAL A 14 -2.60 12.42 11.34
CA VAL A 14 -3.22 12.52 10.00
C VAL A 14 -2.65 11.45 9.06
N THR A 15 -1.34 11.26 9.04
CA THR A 15 -0.68 10.25 8.19
C THR A 15 -1.06 8.84 8.60
N SER A 16 -1.14 8.55 9.90
CA SER A 16 -1.62 7.26 10.41
C SER A 16 -3.07 6.98 10.04
N LEU A 17 -3.98 7.94 10.20
CA LEU A 17 -5.38 7.78 9.77
C LEU A 17 -5.49 7.54 8.26
N ALA A 18 -4.72 8.28 7.47
CA ALA A 18 -4.71 8.13 6.02
C ALA A 18 -4.17 6.74 5.61
N LEU A 19 -3.11 6.23 6.24
CA LEU A 19 -2.60 4.88 5.98
C LEU A 19 -3.66 3.82 6.28
N VAL A 20 -4.33 3.89 7.45
CA VAL A 20 -5.38 2.92 7.79
C VAL A 20 -6.53 2.99 6.78
N GLY A 21 -7.02 4.19 6.45
CA GLY A 21 -8.13 4.38 5.52
C GLY A 21 -7.83 3.89 4.09
N LEU A 22 -6.65 4.25 3.56
CA LEU A 22 -6.21 3.83 2.23
C LEU A 22 -5.95 2.32 2.17
N SER A 23 -5.37 1.73 3.21
CA SER A 23 -5.16 0.28 3.25
C SER A 23 -6.45 -0.52 3.31
N ILE A 24 -7.41 -0.11 4.14
CA ILE A 24 -8.72 -0.77 4.20
C ILE A 24 -9.43 -0.66 2.86
N SER A 25 -9.36 0.52 2.22
CA SER A 25 -9.90 0.72 0.87
C SER A 25 -9.24 -0.21 -0.15
N THR A 26 -7.91 -0.37 -0.07
CA THR A 26 -7.15 -1.26 -0.96
C THR A 26 -7.56 -2.73 -0.75
N PHE A 27 -7.72 -3.18 0.49
CA PHE A 27 -8.22 -4.52 0.81
C PHE A 27 -9.62 -4.76 0.25
N TYR A 28 -10.52 -3.81 0.48
CA TYR A 28 -11.90 -3.91 0.01
C TYR A 28 -11.96 -3.98 -1.52
N LEU A 29 -11.32 -3.03 -2.22
CA LEU A 29 -11.32 -2.96 -3.68
C LEU A 29 -10.66 -4.20 -4.30
N THR A 30 -9.52 -4.63 -3.76
CA THR A 30 -8.82 -5.82 -4.28
C THR A 30 -9.63 -7.08 -4.04
N GLY A 31 -10.23 -7.25 -2.85
CA GLY A 31 -11.07 -8.40 -2.53
C GLY A 31 -12.39 -8.44 -3.31
N HIS A 32 -13.02 -7.28 -3.53
CA HIS A 32 -14.23 -7.18 -4.32
C HIS A 32 -13.98 -7.49 -5.80
N ALA A 33 -12.95 -6.89 -6.40
CA ALA A 33 -12.57 -7.16 -7.78
C ALA A 33 -12.14 -8.62 -7.98
N PHE A 34 -11.42 -9.18 -7.00
CA PHE A 34 -11.04 -10.59 -6.99
C PHE A 34 -12.25 -11.52 -7.08
N LYS A 35 -13.23 -11.30 -6.20
CA LYS A 35 -14.45 -12.10 -6.16
C LYS A 35 -15.25 -11.94 -7.45
N THR A 36 -15.37 -10.71 -7.95
CA THR A 36 -16.09 -10.38 -9.18
C THR A 36 -15.48 -11.11 -10.38
N LEU A 37 -14.15 -11.05 -10.54
CA LEU A 37 -13.47 -11.75 -11.62
C LEU A 37 -13.47 -13.27 -11.45
N ALA A 38 -13.29 -13.79 -10.23
CA ALA A 38 -13.41 -15.24 -10.01
C ALA A 38 -14.81 -15.79 -10.33
N THR A 39 -15.85 -14.95 -10.19
CA THR A 39 -17.24 -15.35 -10.47
C THR A 39 -17.60 -15.22 -11.95
N HIS A 40 -17.16 -14.14 -12.61
CA HIS A 40 -17.59 -13.82 -13.97
C HIS A 40 -16.55 -14.12 -15.06
N PHE A 41 -15.27 -14.19 -14.68
CA PHE A 41 -14.13 -14.45 -15.55
C PHE A 41 -13.14 -15.39 -14.84
N PRO A 42 -13.51 -16.63 -14.45
CA PRO A 42 -12.58 -17.56 -13.81
C PRO A 42 -11.37 -17.89 -14.70
N GLY A 43 -10.31 -18.44 -14.12
CA GLY A 43 -9.23 -18.99 -14.95
C GLY A 43 -9.74 -20.27 -15.63
N ASP A 44 -9.96 -20.21 -16.94
CA ASP A 44 -10.60 -21.27 -17.74
C ASP A 44 -10.27 -21.09 -19.24
N GLU A 45 -10.83 -21.95 -20.08
CA GLU A 45 -10.83 -21.82 -21.54
C GLU A 45 -11.91 -20.86 -22.02
N TYR A 46 -11.53 -19.99 -22.96
CA TYR A 46 -12.39 -18.96 -23.53
C TYR A 46 -12.34 -18.97 -25.05
N VAL A 47 -13.46 -18.67 -25.68
CA VAL A 47 -13.50 -18.38 -27.12
C VAL A 47 -12.86 -17.01 -27.34
N TRP A 48 -11.87 -16.97 -28.22
CA TRP A 48 -11.21 -15.75 -28.65
C TRP A 48 -11.94 -15.10 -29.83
N TRP A 49 -12.30 -13.83 -29.68
CA TRP A 49 -13.05 -13.10 -30.70
C TRP A 49 -12.22 -12.12 -31.55
N GLY A 50 -10.97 -11.76 -31.19
CA GLY A 50 -10.15 -10.80 -31.99
C GLY A 50 -10.84 -9.42 -32.17
N SER A 51 -10.28 -8.38 -32.80
CA SER A 51 -9.00 -8.09 -33.46
C SER A 51 -8.38 -6.79 -32.88
N GLY A 52 -8.47 -6.63 -31.55
CA GLY A 52 -8.09 -5.43 -30.81
C GLY A 52 -9.29 -4.77 -30.13
N PRO A 53 -9.10 -3.65 -29.41
CA PRO A 53 -10.22 -2.88 -28.85
C PRO A 53 -11.07 -2.30 -30.00
N GLY A 54 -12.22 -2.90 -30.29
CA GLY A 54 -13.12 -2.55 -31.38
C GLY A 54 -14.38 -3.42 -31.39
N PRO A 55 -15.35 -3.18 -32.31
CA PRO A 55 -16.52 -4.04 -32.45
C PRO A 55 -16.09 -5.48 -32.77
N LEU A 56 -16.70 -6.45 -32.07
CA LEU A 56 -16.40 -7.87 -32.23
C LEU A 56 -16.61 -8.28 -33.70
N PRO A 57 -15.65 -8.97 -34.33
CA PRO A 57 -15.85 -9.52 -35.66
C PRO A 57 -16.91 -10.63 -35.63
N SER A 58 -17.44 -10.94 -36.81
CA SER A 58 -18.60 -11.84 -36.98
C SER A 58 -18.31 -13.31 -36.69
N ASP A 59 -17.05 -13.76 -36.75
CA ASP A 59 -16.69 -15.17 -36.61
C ASP A 59 -15.70 -15.42 -35.45
N PRO A 60 -16.00 -16.35 -34.52
CA PRO A 60 -15.09 -16.74 -33.45
C PRO A 60 -13.89 -17.51 -34.02
N PHE A 61 -12.69 -17.25 -33.50
CA PHE A 61 -11.47 -17.79 -34.10
C PHE A 61 -11.05 -19.15 -33.52
N HIS A 62 -10.83 -19.25 -32.21
CA HIS A 62 -10.31 -20.46 -31.55
C HIS A 62 -10.38 -20.32 -30.02
N MET A 63 -10.09 -21.41 -29.30
CA MET A 63 -9.98 -21.41 -27.84
C MET A 63 -8.62 -20.90 -27.36
N VAL A 64 -8.63 -20.18 -26.25
CA VAL A 64 -7.44 -19.74 -25.51
C VAL A 64 -7.65 -20.04 -24.02
N THR A 65 -6.57 -20.29 -23.30
CA THR A 65 -6.64 -20.54 -21.85
C THR A 65 -6.23 -19.29 -21.08
N LEU A 66 -7.03 -18.88 -20.10
CA LEU A 66 -6.69 -17.80 -19.19
C LEU A 66 -6.25 -18.34 -17.83
N SER A 67 -5.10 -17.89 -17.37
CA SER A 67 -4.58 -18.12 -16.02
C SER A 67 -4.25 -16.79 -15.34
N TYR A 68 -4.50 -16.73 -14.03
CA TYR A 68 -4.22 -15.56 -13.23
C TYR A 68 -2.84 -15.63 -12.60
N ASP A 69 -2.03 -14.60 -12.81
CA ASP A 69 -0.88 -14.31 -11.95
C ASP A 69 -1.36 -13.70 -10.63
N TRP A 70 -0.80 -14.16 -9.52
CA TRP A 70 -1.18 -13.75 -8.17
C TRP A 70 -0.17 -12.80 -7.52
N THR A 71 0.94 -12.53 -8.22
CA THR A 71 2.07 -11.79 -7.68
C THR A 71 1.65 -10.36 -7.33
N THR A 72 0.92 -9.69 -8.22
CA THR A 72 0.43 -8.32 -8.00
C THR A 72 -0.51 -8.23 -6.80
N GLU A 73 -1.49 -9.13 -6.71
CA GLU A 73 -2.46 -9.13 -5.63
C GLU A 73 -1.79 -9.41 -4.30
N ASN A 74 -0.92 -10.43 -4.23
CA ASN A 74 -0.20 -10.75 -2.99
C ASN A 74 0.60 -9.55 -2.47
N LEU A 75 1.25 -8.80 -3.37
CA LEU A 75 1.95 -7.57 -3.00
C LEU A 75 1.01 -6.49 -2.49
N LEU A 76 -0.17 -6.30 -3.11
CA LEU A 76 -1.21 -5.38 -2.61
C LEU A 76 -1.70 -5.77 -1.21
N TRP A 77 -1.98 -7.06 -0.95
CA TRP A 77 -2.40 -7.56 0.37
C TRP A 77 -1.32 -7.33 1.43
N VAL A 78 -0.07 -7.71 1.14
CA VAL A 78 1.06 -7.57 2.07
C VAL A 78 1.31 -6.10 2.39
N THR A 79 1.36 -5.25 1.36
CA THR A 79 1.60 -3.81 1.49
C THR A 79 0.52 -3.14 2.34
N SER A 80 -0.74 -3.50 2.08
CA SER A 80 -1.89 -2.97 2.82
C SER A 80 -1.84 -3.41 4.28
N ALA A 81 -1.45 -4.66 4.56
CA ALA A 81 -1.32 -5.19 5.92
C ALA A 81 -0.26 -4.43 6.73
N PHE A 82 0.94 -4.26 6.17
CA PHE A 82 2.00 -3.48 6.82
C PHE A 82 1.59 -2.03 7.05
N SER A 83 0.89 -1.43 6.07
CA SER A 83 0.41 -0.05 6.17
C SER A 83 -0.68 0.13 7.25
N VAL A 84 -1.59 -0.84 7.43
CA VAL A 84 -2.54 -0.84 8.57
C VAL A 84 -1.78 -0.94 9.88
N LEU A 85 -0.85 -1.89 10.01
CA LEU A 85 -0.09 -2.09 11.25
C LEU A 85 0.70 -0.82 11.63
N SER A 86 1.39 -0.22 10.67
CA SER A 86 2.12 1.04 10.84
C SER A 86 1.20 2.19 11.24
N GLY A 87 0.04 2.31 10.57
CA GLY A 87 -0.97 3.31 10.92
C GLY A 87 -1.51 3.13 12.34
N LEU A 88 -1.86 1.91 12.75
CA LEU A 88 -2.34 1.62 14.11
C LEU A 88 -1.26 1.91 15.17
N VAL A 89 0.00 1.58 14.89
CA VAL A 89 1.12 1.90 15.78
C VAL A 89 1.31 3.41 15.90
N GLY A 90 1.24 4.17 14.79
CA GLY A 90 1.33 5.63 14.83
C GLY A 90 0.18 6.27 15.62
N LEU A 91 -1.05 5.75 15.49
CA LEU A 91 -2.19 6.16 16.34
C LEU A 91 -1.91 5.88 17.82
N ALA A 92 -1.42 4.68 18.14
CA ALA A 92 -1.09 4.33 19.53
C ALA A 92 -0.03 5.29 20.10
N VAL A 93 1.04 5.57 19.34
CA VAL A 93 2.09 6.52 19.74
C VAL A 93 1.53 7.91 20.01
N PHE A 94 0.62 8.39 19.17
CA PHE A 94 -0.07 9.68 19.40
C PHE A 94 -0.90 9.69 20.69
N PHE A 95 -1.68 8.65 20.96
CA PHE A 95 -2.48 8.59 22.19
C PHE A 95 -1.62 8.44 23.45
N PHE A 96 -0.52 7.68 23.37
CA PHE A 96 0.44 7.56 24.47
C PHE A 96 1.15 8.88 24.75
N SER A 97 1.58 9.61 23.71
CA SER A 97 2.24 10.91 23.89
C SER A 97 1.27 11.94 24.49
N LEU A 98 0.00 11.93 24.09
CA LEU A 98 -1.03 12.80 24.64
C LEU A 98 -1.33 12.49 26.12
N ARG A 99 -1.35 11.21 26.51
CA ARG A 99 -1.48 10.80 27.92
C ARG A 99 -0.28 11.21 28.76
N GLN A 100 0.94 11.02 28.25
CA GLN A 100 2.16 11.43 28.95
C GLN A 100 2.24 12.95 29.14
N ALA A 101 1.90 13.74 28.12
CA ALA A 101 1.88 15.20 28.23
C ALA A 101 0.94 15.69 29.34
N ARG A 102 -0.19 15.00 29.55
CA ARG A 102 -1.10 15.29 30.66
C ARG A 102 -0.49 14.91 32.02
N GLN A 103 0.18 13.77 32.13
CA GLN A 103 0.78 13.29 33.38
C GLN A 103 2.05 14.05 33.82
N GLN A 104 2.86 14.52 32.87
CA GLN A 104 4.07 15.30 33.15
C GLN A 104 3.78 16.65 33.82
N SER A 105 2.55 17.16 33.71
CA SER A 105 2.12 18.35 34.45
C SER A 105 2.00 18.11 35.96
N THR A 106 1.92 16.85 36.40
CA THR A 106 1.56 16.49 37.78
C THR A 106 2.69 15.81 38.55
N TYR A 107 3.55 15.04 37.88
CA TYR A 107 4.71 14.37 38.50
C TYR A 107 5.89 14.43 37.54
N GLY A 108 7.00 15.04 37.96
CA GLY A 108 8.23 15.14 37.17
C GLY A 108 8.83 13.76 36.86
N ALA A 109 8.40 13.13 35.78
CA ALA A 109 8.82 11.78 35.41
C ALA A 109 9.95 11.78 34.37
N SER A 110 10.93 10.91 34.63
CA SER A 110 12.17 10.65 33.89
C SER A 110 11.96 10.29 32.41
N THR A 111 12.70 10.95 31.52
CA THR A 111 12.67 10.79 30.05
C THR A 111 13.41 9.55 29.52
N LYS A 112 14.11 8.79 30.36
CA LYS A 112 14.98 7.68 29.90
C LYS A 112 14.21 6.45 29.35
N LEU A 113 12.99 6.18 29.84
CA LEU A 113 12.21 5.03 29.37
C LEU A 113 11.54 5.28 27.99
N THR A 114 11.45 6.54 27.56
CA THR A 114 10.73 6.95 26.34
C THR A 114 11.53 6.75 25.04
N SER A 115 12.86 6.79 25.10
CA SER A 115 13.73 6.68 23.91
C SER A 115 13.84 5.23 23.40
N TRP A 116 14.00 4.25 24.31
CA TRP A 116 14.12 2.83 23.93
C TRP A 116 12.81 2.22 23.40
N ASN A 117 11.65 2.71 23.85
CA ASN A 117 10.35 2.24 23.37
C ASN A 117 9.99 2.71 21.95
N ARG A 118 10.76 3.62 21.35
CA ARG A 118 10.47 4.21 20.02
C ARG A 118 11.29 3.63 18.88
N LEU A 119 12.42 2.98 19.16
CA LEU A 119 13.19 2.25 18.16
C LEU A 119 12.35 1.23 17.36
N PRO A 120 11.51 0.37 17.99
CA PRO A 120 10.69 -0.58 17.24
C PRO A 120 9.64 0.11 16.36
N VAL A 121 9.11 1.27 16.78
CA VAL A 121 8.17 2.07 15.98
C VAL A 121 8.86 2.57 14.71
N VAL A 122 10.06 3.15 14.83
CA VAL A 122 10.80 3.63 13.67
C VAL A 122 11.19 2.50 12.74
N ALA A 123 11.67 1.38 13.28
CA ALA A 123 11.95 0.19 12.49
C ALA A 123 10.71 -0.29 11.71
N LEU A 124 9.55 -0.37 12.38
CA LEU A 124 8.30 -0.77 11.72
C LEU A 124 7.88 0.20 10.62
N THR A 125 7.93 1.50 10.86
CA THR A 125 7.57 2.51 9.86
C THR A 125 8.54 2.54 8.68
N ALA A 126 9.84 2.31 8.92
CA ALA A 126 10.84 2.17 7.88
C ALA A 126 10.63 0.90 7.04
N VAL A 127 10.36 -0.25 7.67
CA VAL A 127 10.01 -1.49 6.98
C VAL A 127 8.73 -1.31 6.16
N THR A 128 7.74 -0.61 6.70
CA THR A 128 6.49 -0.30 5.99
C THR A 128 6.76 0.58 4.77
N PHE A 129 7.59 1.60 4.90
CA PHE A 129 8.00 2.42 3.75
C PHE A 129 8.74 1.59 2.70
N LEU A 130 9.74 0.79 3.09
CA LEU A 130 10.51 -0.03 2.14
C LEU A 130 9.62 -1.04 1.42
N THR A 131 8.76 -1.75 2.15
CA THR A 131 7.82 -2.71 1.57
C THR A 131 6.83 -2.03 0.64
N THR A 132 6.17 -0.94 1.06
CA THR A 132 5.24 -0.19 0.20
C THR A 132 5.91 0.37 -1.05
N PHE A 133 7.13 0.92 -0.93
CA PHE A 133 7.87 1.48 -2.05
C PHE A 133 8.28 0.41 -3.06
N ILE A 134 8.91 -0.69 -2.60
CA ILE A 134 9.33 -1.80 -3.46
C ILE A 134 8.11 -2.43 -4.12
N SER A 135 7.04 -2.70 -3.36
CA SER A 135 5.82 -3.28 -3.91
C SER A 135 5.15 -2.34 -4.92
N THR A 136 5.16 -1.02 -4.69
CA THR A 136 4.65 -0.05 -5.67
C THR A 136 5.41 -0.19 -6.98
N ILE A 137 6.74 -0.06 -6.95
CA ILE A 137 7.57 -0.19 -8.17
C ILE A 137 7.32 -1.53 -8.85
N TRP A 138 7.35 -2.62 -8.08
CA TRP A 138 7.17 -3.97 -8.62
C TRP A 138 5.82 -4.14 -9.31
N VAL A 139 4.72 -3.69 -8.70
CA VAL A 139 3.39 -3.83 -9.30
C VAL A 139 3.29 -3.08 -10.64
N PHE A 140 3.90 -1.89 -10.74
CA PHE A 140 3.93 -1.15 -12.01
C PHE A 140 4.80 -1.84 -13.06
N VAL A 141 6.02 -2.27 -12.70
CA VAL A 141 6.95 -2.94 -13.62
C VAL A 141 6.38 -4.29 -14.08
N HIS A 142 5.93 -5.11 -13.14
CA HIS A 142 5.37 -6.44 -13.40
C HIS A 142 4.14 -6.37 -14.31
N ARG A 143 3.30 -5.35 -14.19
CA ARG A 143 2.20 -5.16 -15.14
C ARG A 143 2.70 -4.91 -16.56
N VAL A 144 3.71 -4.06 -16.73
CA VAL A 144 4.28 -3.79 -18.07
C VAL A 144 4.92 -5.06 -18.63
N ASP A 145 5.62 -5.82 -17.78
CA ASP A 145 6.23 -7.09 -18.16
C ASP A 145 5.18 -8.11 -18.61
N LEU A 146 4.11 -8.33 -17.81
CA LEU A 146 3.00 -9.19 -18.19
C LEU A 146 2.35 -8.75 -19.50
N MET A 147 2.09 -7.45 -19.67
CA MET A 147 1.48 -6.90 -20.88
C MET A 147 2.32 -7.15 -22.14
N ASN A 148 3.65 -7.23 -22.01
CA ASN A 148 4.56 -7.44 -23.13
C ASN A 148 4.94 -8.91 -23.35
N SER A 149 4.76 -9.78 -22.34
CA SER A 149 5.22 -11.18 -22.37
C SER A 149 4.10 -12.20 -22.50
N THR A 150 3.22 -12.28 -21.49
CA THR A 150 2.31 -13.42 -21.28
C THR A 150 0.83 -13.01 -21.28
N CYS A 151 0.58 -11.70 -21.21
CA CYS A 151 -0.74 -11.09 -21.27
C CYS A 151 -0.85 -10.09 -22.43
N ASN A 152 -0.29 -10.46 -23.58
CA ASN A 152 -0.35 -9.66 -24.79
C ASN A 152 -1.50 -10.13 -25.67
N TRP A 153 -2.48 -9.26 -25.91
CA TRP A 153 -3.65 -9.58 -26.73
C TRP A 153 -3.30 -10.06 -28.14
N ARG A 154 -2.14 -9.68 -28.68
CA ARG A 154 -1.68 -10.14 -30.00
C ARG A 154 -1.42 -11.65 -30.03
N ASP A 155 -1.01 -12.22 -28.91
CA ASP A 155 -0.68 -13.64 -28.83
C ASP A 155 -1.95 -14.51 -28.87
N GLY A 156 -3.12 -13.91 -28.63
CA GLY A 156 -4.43 -14.55 -28.83
C GLY A 156 -4.80 -14.72 -30.29
N GLN A 157 -3.95 -14.32 -31.24
CA GLN A 157 -4.12 -14.73 -32.64
C GLN A 157 -3.69 -16.18 -32.86
N GLN A 158 -2.98 -16.80 -31.91
CA GLN A 158 -2.54 -18.19 -32.01
C GLN A 158 -3.48 -19.12 -31.24
N PRO A 159 -3.92 -20.24 -31.85
CA PRO A 159 -4.79 -21.21 -31.19
C PRO A 159 -4.13 -21.89 -30.00
N ASN A 160 -4.92 -22.19 -28.97
CA ASN A 160 -4.49 -22.86 -27.73
C ASN A 160 -3.40 -22.10 -26.96
N ASN A 161 -3.31 -20.79 -27.13
CA ASN A 161 -2.36 -20.00 -26.38
C ASN A 161 -2.78 -19.88 -24.90
N LEU A 162 -1.78 -19.83 -24.01
CA LEU A 162 -1.96 -19.64 -22.58
C LEU A 162 -1.67 -18.18 -22.22
N PHE A 163 -2.69 -17.48 -21.77
CA PHE A 163 -2.58 -16.14 -21.22
C PHE A 163 -2.33 -16.21 -19.72
N VAL A 164 -1.20 -15.69 -19.27
CA VAL A 164 -0.93 -15.50 -17.84
C VAL A 164 -1.04 -14.01 -17.57
N CYS A 165 -2.12 -13.60 -16.92
CA CYS A 165 -2.47 -12.20 -16.74
C CYS A 165 -2.72 -11.87 -15.27
N SER A 166 -2.41 -10.64 -14.87
CA SER A 166 -2.97 -10.11 -13.63
C SER A 166 -4.46 -9.81 -13.82
N ARG A 167 -5.23 -9.81 -12.73
CA ARG A 167 -6.66 -9.48 -12.77
C ARG A 167 -6.97 -8.13 -13.39
N GLU A 168 -6.10 -7.14 -13.15
CA GLU A 168 -6.23 -5.81 -13.75
C GLU A 168 -6.12 -5.88 -15.28
N LEU A 169 -5.12 -6.60 -15.80
CA LEU A 169 -4.94 -6.72 -17.25
C LEU A 169 -6.06 -7.51 -17.93
N VAL A 170 -6.59 -8.53 -17.26
CA VAL A 170 -7.79 -9.24 -17.75
C VAL A 170 -8.96 -8.27 -17.79
N ALA A 171 -9.31 -7.61 -16.68
CA ALA A 171 -10.48 -6.75 -16.63
C ALA A 171 -10.39 -5.58 -17.63
N CYS A 172 -9.22 -4.95 -17.73
CA CYS A 172 -9.06 -3.72 -18.50
C CYS A 172 -8.69 -3.93 -19.98
N ASN A 173 -7.90 -4.96 -20.31
CA ASN A 173 -7.30 -5.07 -21.65
C ASN A 173 -7.84 -6.28 -22.43
N VAL A 174 -7.80 -7.46 -21.82
CA VAL A 174 -8.03 -8.74 -22.54
C VAL A 174 -9.48 -9.21 -22.46
N GLY A 175 -10.19 -8.91 -21.37
CA GLY A 175 -11.51 -9.47 -21.07
C GLY A 175 -12.63 -9.10 -22.03
N GLN A 176 -12.44 -8.11 -22.92
CA GLN A 176 -13.38 -7.84 -24.03
C GLN A 176 -13.25 -8.83 -25.19
N LEU A 177 -12.08 -9.45 -25.33
CA LEU A 177 -11.76 -10.38 -26.40
C LEU A 177 -12.12 -11.82 -26.01
N LEU A 178 -12.46 -12.03 -24.74
CA LEU A 178 -12.88 -13.30 -24.15
C LEU A 178 -14.39 -13.26 -23.96
N VAL A 179 -15.13 -14.21 -24.54
CA VAL A 179 -16.56 -14.37 -24.26
C VAL A 179 -16.77 -15.31 -23.09
N PRO A 180 -17.13 -14.82 -21.89
CA PRO A 180 -17.68 -15.70 -20.87
C PRO A 180 -19.05 -16.20 -21.34
N HIS A 181 -19.37 -17.43 -20.95
CA HIS A 181 -20.63 -18.11 -21.30
C HIS A 181 -21.89 -17.27 -20.97
N ASP A 182 -21.79 -16.36 -19.98
CA ASP A 182 -22.80 -15.36 -19.61
C ASP A 182 -22.24 -13.93 -19.82
N TYR A 183 -22.55 -13.33 -20.97
CA TYR A 183 -21.99 -12.05 -21.40
C TYR A 183 -22.53 -10.88 -20.58
N ARG A 184 -21.80 -10.46 -19.53
CA ARG A 184 -22.08 -9.23 -18.77
C ARG A 184 -20.87 -8.31 -18.77
N TRP A 185 -20.99 -7.19 -19.47
CA TRP A 185 -19.93 -6.17 -19.60
C TRP A 185 -19.70 -5.36 -18.33
N GLN A 186 -20.76 -5.11 -17.54
CA GLN A 186 -20.69 -4.26 -16.34
C GLN A 186 -19.74 -4.79 -15.25
N PRO A 187 -19.78 -6.07 -14.85
CA PRO A 187 -18.85 -6.60 -13.84
C PRO A 187 -17.37 -6.47 -14.24
N ARG A 188 -17.08 -6.56 -15.54
CA ARG A 188 -15.72 -6.38 -16.06
C ARG A 188 -15.23 -4.95 -15.89
N GLU A 189 -16.05 -3.97 -16.31
CA GLU A 189 -15.69 -2.54 -16.21
C GLU A 189 -15.53 -2.11 -14.74
N GLU A 190 -16.40 -2.58 -13.86
CA GLU A 190 -16.28 -2.34 -12.42
C GLU A 190 -15.00 -2.94 -11.86
N ALA A 191 -14.70 -4.21 -12.15
CA ALA A 191 -13.46 -4.85 -11.72
C ALA A 191 -12.21 -4.15 -12.28
N CYS A 192 -12.25 -3.66 -13.52
CA CYS A 192 -11.16 -2.86 -14.09
C CYS A 192 -10.94 -1.58 -13.29
N ARG A 193 -12.00 -0.82 -13.03
CA ARG A 193 -11.91 0.41 -12.22
C ARG A 193 -11.35 0.12 -10.83
N GLU A 194 -11.85 -0.91 -10.16
CA GLU A 194 -11.41 -1.26 -8.80
C GLU A 194 -9.95 -1.71 -8.73
N THR A 195 -9.51 -2.60 -9.61
CA THR A 195 -8.10 -3.05 -9.68
C THR A 195 -7.14 -1.94 -10.10
N HIS A 196 -7.56 -1.08 -11.03
CA HIS A 196 -6.78 0.07 -11.42
C HIS A 196 -6.65 1.07 -10.24
N THR A 197 -7.75 1.35 -9.54
CA THR A 197 -7.76 2.23 -8.38
C THR A 197 -6.93 1.66 -7.23
N SER A 198 -7.01 0.36 -6.94
CA SER A 198 -6.22 -0.26 -5.87
C SER A 198 -4.72 -0.14 -6.14
N ARG A 199 -4.28 -0.33 -7.39
CA ARG A 199 -2.89 -0.05 -7.78
C ARG A 199 -2.52 1.41 -7.59
N MET A 200 -3.36 2.35 -8.05
CA MET A 200 -3.04 3.77 -7.94
C MET A 200 -2.98 4.26 -6.49
N ILE A 201 -3.70 3.62 -5.56
CA ILE A 201 -3.62 3.88 -4.11
C ILE A 201 -2.24 3.51 -3.52
N MET A 202 -1.46 2.62 -4.17
CA MET A 202 -0.11 2.29 -3.69
C MET A 202 0.83 3.51 -3.66
N ILE A 203 0.67 4.43 -4.61
CA ILE A 203 1.49 5.65 -4.70
C ILE A 203 1.31 6.54 -3.45
N PRO A 204 0.09 6.97 -3.07
CA PRO A 204 -0.10 7.72 -1.84
C PRO A 204 0.23 6.89 -0.59
N LEU A 205 0.05 5.56 -0.57
CA LEU A 205 0.52 4.72 0.56
C LEU A 205 2.05 4.82 0.76
N ALA A 206 2.82 4.73 -0.33
CA ALA A 206 4.28 4.88 -0.28
C ALA A 206 4.70 6.30 0.15
N ALA A 207 4.03 7.33 -0.38
CA ALA A 207 4.33 8.72 -0.02
C ALA A 207 4.00 9.01 1.46
N ILE A 208 2.83 8.58 1.95
CA ILE A 208 2.40 8.83 3.32
C ILE A 208 3.25 8.02 4.31
N SER A 209 3.62 6.78 3.98
CA SER A 209 4.52 5.98 4.82
C SER A 209 5.93 6.60 4.92
N LEU A 210 6.43 7.20 3.84
CA LEU A 210 7.68 8.00 3.88
C LEU A 210 7.55 9.19 4.83
N VAL A 211 6.46 9.95 4.74
CA VAL A 211 6.21 11.10 5.64
C VAL A 211 6.11 10.63 7.10
N LEU A 212 5.43 9.51 7.35
CA LEU A 212 5.34 8.93 8.70
C LEU A 212 6.72 8.50 9.23
N ALA A 213 7.52 7.81 8.42
CA ALA A 213 8.88 7.41 8.80
C ALA A 213 9.78 8.63 9.08
N ALA A 214 9.74 9.65 8.21
CA ALA A 214 10.51 10.87 8.37
C ALA A 214 10.10 11.65 9.64
N THR A 215 8.79 11.76 9.91
CA THR A 215 8.29 12.47 11.10
C THR A 215 8.67 11.77 12.39
N HIS A 216 8.62 10.43 12.44
CA HIS A 216 9.15 9.71 13.59
C HIS A 216 10.68 9.88 13.75
N GLY A 217 11.43 9.90 12.65
CA GLY A 217 12.86 10.22 12.67
C GLY A 217 13.15 11.61 13.26
N VAL A 218 12.38 12.62 12.84
CA VAL A 218 12.45 13.98 13.38
C VAL A 218 12.12 14.01 14.86
N GLN A 219 11.11 13.27 15.33
CA GLN A 219 10.79 13.20 16.77
C GLN A 219 11.96 12.66 17.59
N ILE A 220 12.59 11.56 17.14
CA ILE A 220 13.75 10.99 17.83
C ILE A 220 14.91 11.98 17.85
N TYR A 221 15.16 12.66 16.72
CA TYR A 221 16.23 13.66 16.65
C TYR A 221 16.00 14.82 17.63
N LEU A 222 14.78 15.36 17.69
CA LEU A 222 14.42 16.43 18.62
C LEU A 222 14.54 15.99 20.09
N GLU A 223 14.16 14.76 20.40
CA GLU A 223 14.30 14.20 21.75
C GLU A 223 15.76 14.02 22.15
N LYS A 224 16.60 13.45 21.27
CA LYS A 224 18.04 13.31 21.52
C LYS A 224 18.72 14.66 21.70
N LYS A 225 18.34 15.66 20.89
CA LYS A 225 18.87 17.02 21.03
C LYS A 225 18.50 17.62 22.39
N ALA A 226 17.24 17.49 22.81
CA ALA A 226 16.78 17.97 24.11
C ALA A 226 17.44 17.22 25.29
N GLU A 227 17.74 15.93 25.14
CA GLU A 227 18.50 15.17 26.13
C GLU A 227 19.96 15.65 26.26
N SER A 228 20.61 15.95 25.13
CA SER A 228 21.97 16.51 25.11
C SER A 228 22.04 17.86 25.81
N GLU A 229 21.13 18.78 25.47
CA GLU A 229 21.05 20.12 26.08
C GLU A 229 20.80 20.02 27.61
N ARG A 230 19.96 19.09 28.06
CA ARG A 230 19.74 18.86 29.50
C ARG A 230 20.96 18.27 30.20
N ALA A 231 21.70 17.39 29.53
CA ALA A 231 22.92 16.79 30.08
C ALA A 231 24.01 17.85 30.25
N GLU A 232 24.20 18.73 29.27
CA GLU A 232 25.15 19.85 29.33
C GLU A 232 24.83 20.80 30.49
N VAL A 233 23.56 21.20 30.65
CA VAL A 233 23.12 22.04 31.78
C VAL A 233 23.38 21.36 33.12
N ARG A 234 23.24 20.03 33.20
CA ARG A 234 23.49 19.27 34.43
C ARG A 234 24.97 19.21 34.77
N VAL A 235 25.84 19.02 33.79
CA VAL A 235 27.30 19.01 33.98
C VAL A 235 27.80 20.40 34.37
N GLY A 236 27.34 21.46 33.69
CA GLY A 236 27.71 22.84 34.01
C GLY A 236 27.31 23.26 35.43
N ARG A 237 26.17 22.78 35.93
CA ARG A 237 25.75 23.04 37.32
C ARG A 237 26.65 22.34 38.34
N LEU A 238 27.06 21.09 38.07
CA LEU A 238 27.98 20.35 38.93
C LEU A 238 29.38 20.99 38.97
N GLN A 239 29.84 21.56 37.85
CA GLN A 239 31.13 22.26 37.78
C GLN A 239 31.14 23.65 38.46
N GLN A 240 29.99 24.21 38.81
CA GLN A 240 29.88 25.47 39.56
C GLN A 240 29.73 25.27 41.08
N GLU A 241 29.45 24.04 41.51
CA GLU A 241 29.30 23.68 42.92
C GLU A 241 30.62 23.18 43.56
N ASP A 242 31.67 22.95 42.74
CA ASP A 242 33.06 22.66 43.13
C ASP A 242 33.94 23.93 43.06
#